data_AF-A0A962WHM3-F1
#
_entry.id   AF-A0A962WHM3-F1
#
_cell.length_a   1.000
_cell.length_b   1.000
_cell.length_c   1.000
_cell.angle_alpha   90.00
_cell.angle_beta   90.00
_cell.angle_gamma   90.00
#
_symmetry.space_group_name_H-M   'P 1'
#
loop_
_entity.id
_entity.type
_entity.pdbx_description
1 polymer ?
#
loop_
_entity_poly.entity_id
_entity_poly.type
_entity_poly.pdbx_seq_one_letter_code
_entity_poly.pdbx_strand_id
1 'polypeptide(L)'
;TANAFAEDRAACLDAGMNDYVLKPVDPEQLYAALLRWLPASETAPARDAHGVEPTQSGLDPKRLSELRLIDGLDPLAGLRFCGGRKSSYIRSLRRFAQRHRDGLPELGALVTAAEFERASWLAHSIKGESGVIGATRVQALATAFEQALDEAVQNAAREAATAVQDALVGLCAAIDRHLPRETSGDGIDPGDGPALAALLDELEMQLELGDFAVIASYRRGAPRLRVLLAGQAETFEQHLEAFDFPAALQILRETRAAANNKR
;
A
#
# COMPACT_ATOMS: atom_id res chain seq x y z
N THR A 1 25.11 -9.79 2.52
CA THR A 1 24.28 -8.62 2.92
C THR A 1 23.80 -8.68 4.37
N ALA A 2 24.54 -9.31 5.30
CA ALA A 2 24.17 -9.33 6.73
C ALA A 2 24.58 -8.06 7.52
N ASN A 3 25.49 -7.23 6.97
CA ASN A 3 26.00 -6.03 7.65
C ASN A 3 25.08 -4.80 7.55
N ALA A 4 24.36 -4.61 6.44
CA ALA A 4 23.53 -3.42 6.24
C ALA A 4 22.40 -3.29 7.29
N PHE A 5 21.84 -4.42 7.75
CA PHE A 5 20.81 -4.42 8.80
C PHE A 5 21.32 -4.04 10.19
N ALA A 6 22.62 -4.26 10.47
CA ALA A 6 23.23 -3.91 11.75
C ALA A 6 23.67 -2.44 11.79
N GLU A 7 24.14 -1.92 10.65
CA GLU A 7 24.55 -0.53 10.47
C GLU A 7 23.36 0.44 10.59
N ASP A 8 22.23 0.13 9.94
CA ASP A 8 21.01 0.94 10.06
C ASP A 8 20.48 0.98 11.51
N ARG A 9 20.52 -0.17 12.20
CA ARG A 9 20.13 -0.24 13.61
C ARG A 9 21.07 0.58 14.50
N ALA A 10 22.38 0.51 14.25
CA ALA A 10 23.37 1.30 14.99
C ALA A 10 23.18 2.80 14.76
N ALA A 11 22.95 3.22 13.51
CA ALA A 11 22.71 4.62 13.16
C ALA A 11 21.44 5.17 13.83
N CYS A 12 20.35 4.40 13.91
CA CYS A 12 19.13 4.82 14.59
C CYS A 12 19.33 4.97 16.11
N LEU A 13 20.08 4.07 16.74
CA LEU A 13 20.38 4.15 18.18
C LEU A 13 21.34 5.30 18.50
N ASP A 14 22.35 5.54 17.66
CA ASP A 14 23.29 6.67 17.81
C ASP A 14 22.59 8.03 17.63
N ALA A 15 21.52 8.09 16.83
CA ALA A 15 20.67 9.27 16.70
C ALA A 15 19.75 9.51 17.91
N GLY A 16 19.82 8.67 18.95
CA GLY A 16 19.07 8.80 20.19
C GLY A 16 17.66 8.18 20.16
N MET A 17 17.38 7.29 19.20
CA MET A 17 16.12 6.53 19.19
C MET A 17 16.16 5.39 20.21
N ASN A 18 14.99 5.05 20.77
CA ASN A 18 14.87 3.98 21.76
C ASN A 18 14.93 2.58 21.12
N ASP A 19 14.42 2.43 19.90
CA ASP A 19 14.41 1.16 19.17
C ASP A 19 14.33 1.39 17.66
N TYR A 20 14.42 0.30 16.90
CA TYR A 20 14.38 0.31 15.45
C TYR A 20 13.46 -0.80 14.93
N VAL A 21 12.52 -0.44 14.05
CA VAL A 21 11.65 -1.40 13.33
C VAL A 21 11.85 -1.20 11.82
N LEU A 22 12.30 -2.26 11.16
CA LEU A 22 12.57 -2.27 9.72
C LEU A 22 11.30 -2.04 8.90
N LYS A 23 11.45 -1.38 7.75
CA LYS A 23 10.42 -1.36 6.71
C LYS A 23 10.50 -2.66 5.87
N PRO A 24 9.37 -3.20 5.38
CA PRO A 24 8.00 -2.83 5.75
C PRO A 24 7.72 -3.20 7.22
N VAL A 25 7.02 -2.31 7.93
CA VAL A 25 6.79 -2.42 9.38
C VAL A 25 5.91 -3.62 9.67
N ASP A 26 6.50 -4.68 10.23
CA ASP A 26 5.77 -5.84 10.74
C ASP A 26 4.92 -5.43 11.96
N PRO A 27 3.57 -5.55 11.90
CA PRO A 27 2.70 -5.15 13.00
C PRO A 27 3.00 -5.87 14.33
N GLU A 28 3.43 -7.13 14.30
CA GLU A 28 3.77 -7.88 15.52
C GLU A 28 5.06 -7.34 16.15
N GLN A 29 6.06 -7.03 15.34
CA GLN A 29 7.32 -6.43 15.82
C GLN A 29 7.10 -5.01 16.34
N LEU A 30 6.27 -4.21 15.65
CA LEU A 30 5.88 -2.89 16.13
C LEU A 30 5.14 -3.00 17.47
N TYR A 31 4.18 -3.92 17.60
CA TYR A 31 3.44 -4.11 18.84
C TYR A 31 4.36 -4.55 19.99
N ALA A 32 5.29 -5.46 19.73
CA ALA A 32 6.28 -5.90 20.71
C ALA A 32 7.22 -4.77 21.13
N ALA A 33 7.68 -3.94 20.19
CA ALA A 33 8.49 -2.76 20.49
C ALA A 33 7.69 -1.75 21.34
N LEU A 34 6.44 -1.46 20.98
CA LEU A 34 5.59 -0.56 21.76
C LEU A 34 5.33 -1.09 23.18
N LEU A 35 5.05 -2.39 23.34
CA LEU A 35 4.89 -3.00 24.67
C LEU A 35 6.16 -2.91 25.54
N ARG A 36 7.34 -2.94 24.92
CA ARG A 36 8.62 -2.82 25.62
C ARG A 36 8.86 -1.40 26.15
N TRP A 37 8.45 -0.39 25.37
CA TRP A 37 8.77 1.01 25.66
C TRP A 37 7.62 1.78 26.31
N LEU A 38 6.39 1.28 26.25
CA LEU A 38 5.28 1.80 27.03
C LEU A 38 5.45 1.42 28.50
N PRO A 39 5.22 2.35 29.44
CA PRO A 39 5.23 2.03 30.86
C PRO A 39 4.19 0.95 31.14
N ALA A 40 4.56 -0.05 31.95
CA ALA A 40 3.63 -1.06 32.42
C ALA A 40 2.50 -0.33 33.15
N SER A 41 1.32 -0.29 32.55
CA SER A 41 0.14 0.23 33.23
C SER A 41 -0.23 -0.78 34.32
N GLU A 42 0.14 -0.51 35.56
CA GLU A 42 -0.27 -1.28 36.75
C GLU A 42 -1.79 -1.19 37.03
N THR A 43 -2.56 -0.56 36.13
CA THR A 43 -4.02 -0.54 36.17
C THR A 43 -4.59 -0.95 34.83
N ALA A 44 -4.45 -2.21 34.47
CA ALA A 44 -5.46 -2.84 33.64
C ALA A 44 -6.59 -3.31 34.57
N PRO A 45 -7.81 -2.74 34.52
CA PRO A 45 -8.95 -3.46 35.08
C PRO A 45 -8.97 -4.83 34.41
N ALA A 46 -9.14 -5.88 35.22
CA ALA A 46 -9.33 -7.24 34.74
C ALA A 46 -10.30 -7.16 33.56
N ARG A 47 -9.82 -7.52 32.37
CA ARG A 47 -10.68 -7.57 31.19
C ARG A 47 -11.75 -8.58 31.51
N ASP A 48 -12.93 -8.09 31.84
CA ASP A 48 -14.15 -8.88 31.75
C ASP A 48 -14.13 -9.51 30.37
N ALA A 49 -14.13 -10.83 30.38
CA ALA A 49 -14.31 -11.67 29.22
C ALA A 49 -15.72 -11.43 28.67
N HIS A 50 -15.97 -10.26 28.09
CA HIS A 50 -17.01 -10.09 27.10
C HIS A 50 -16.53 -10.83 25.87
N GLY A 51 -17.08 -12.03 25.71
CA GLY A 51 -16.85 -12.92 24.59
C GLY A 51 -17.07 -12.20 23.27
N VAL A 52 -15.98 -11.68 22.70
CA VAL A 52 -15.81 -11.75 21.27
C VAL A 52 -15.38 -13.19 21.02
N GLU A 53 -16.35 -14.05 20.71
CA GLU A 53 -16.03 -15.31 20.06
C GLU A 53 -15.04 -15.00 18.92
N PRO A 54 -13.97 -15.79 18.75
CA PRO A 54 -13.03 -15.59 17.66
C PRO A 54 -13.82 -15.73 16.36
N THR A 55 -14.19 -14.59 15.77
CA THR A 55 -14.81 -14.57 14.45
C THR A 55 -13.76 -15.16 13.53
N GLN A 56 -14.00 -16.38 13.07
CA GLN A 56 -13.09 -17.26 12.33
C GLN A 56 -12.18 -16.48 11.35
N SER A 57 -11.01 -16.07 11.84
CA SER A 57 -10.19 -15.01 11.23
C SER A 57 -9.05 -15.58 10.39
N GLY A 58 -9.30 -16.69 9.68
CA GLY A 58 -8.36 -17.31 8.75
C GLY A 58 -8.85 -17.23 7.31
N LEU A 59 -7.94 -17.24 6.34
CA LEU A 59 -8.34 -17.63 4.98
C LEU A 59 -8.91 -19.06 5.03
N ASP A 60 -9.94 -19.31 4.22
CA ASP A 60 -10.38 -20.68 3.96
C ASP A 60 -9.16 -21.50 3.48
N PRO A 61 -8.87 -22.67 4.08
CA PRO A 61 -7.74 -23.52 3.68
C PRO A 61 -7.65 -23.78 2.18
N LYS A 62 -8.80 -23.89 1.49
CA LYS A 62 -8.83 -24.05 0.04
C LYS A 62 -8.30 -22.80 -0.68
N ARG A 63 -8.82 -21.61 -0.33
CA ARG A 63 -8.35 -20.34 -0.89
C ARG A 63 -6.88 -20.07 -0.56
N LEU A 64 -6.44 -20.40 0.65
CA LEU A 64 -5.04 -20.28 1.03
C LEU A 64 -4.16 -21.18 0.15
N SER A 65 -4.61 -22.40 -0.12
CA SER A 65 -3.89 -23.34 -1.01
C SER A 65 -3.86 -22.83 -2.44
N GLU A 66 -4.96 -22.27 -2.95
CA GLU A 66 -5.02 -21.66 -4.30
C GLU A 66 -4.06 -20.47 -4.43
N LEU A 67 -3.99 -19.59 -3.43
CA LEU A 67 -3.07 -18.44 -3.46
C LEU A 67 -1.60 -18.86 -3.34
N ARG A 68 -1.30 -19.97 -2.65
CA ARG A 68 0.07 -20.52 -2.58
C ARG A 68 0.56 -21.09 -3.92
N LEU A 69 -0.33 -21.31 -4.88
CA LEU A 69 0.06 -21.72 -6.24
C LEU A 69 0.58 -20.55 -7.08
N ILE A 70 0.37 -19.31 -6.63
CA ILE A 70 0.89 -18.12 -7.30
C ILE A 70 2.38 -18.03 -7.02
N ASP A 71 3.21 -18.16 -8.07
CA ASP A 71 4.67 -18.05 -7.94
C ASP A 71 5.06 -16.70 -7.32
N GLY A 72 5.94 -16.74 -6.33
CA GLY A 72 6.43 -15.53 -5.66
C GLY A 72 5.42 -14.82 -4.75
N LEU A 73 4.32 -15.47 -4.37
CA LEU A 73 3.37 -14.96 -3.37
C LEU A 73 3.46 -15.81 -2.08
N ASP A 74 3.66 -15.15 -0.94
CA ASP A 74 3.48 -15.72 0.39
C ASP A 74 2.20 -15.15 1.04
N PRO A 75 1.09 -15.90 0.98
CA PRO A 75 -0.17 -15.43 1.52
C PRO A 75 -0.21 -15.34 3.04
N LEU A 76 0.67 -16.08 3.75
CA LEU A 76 0.75 -15.98 5.19
C LEU A 76 1.45 -14.69 5.60
N ALA A 77 2.55 -14.33 4.93
CA ALA A 77 3.22 -13.05 5.14
C ALA A 77 2.26 -11.87 4.89
N GLY A 78 1.56 -11.85 3.75
CA GLY A 78 0.60 -10.78 3.45
C GLY A 78 -0.59 -10.71 4.42
N LEU A 79 -1.06 -11.86 4.92
CA LEU A 79 -2.14 -11.91 5.90
C LEU A 79 -1.71 -11.33 7.26
N ARG A 80 -0.45 -11.51 7.68
CA ARG A 80 0.10 -10.90 8.90
C ARG A 80 0.10 -9.37 8.82
N PHE A 81 0.51 -8.79 7.69
CA PHE A 81 0.41 -7.34 7.47
C PHE A 81 -1.03 -6.82 7.48
N CYS A 82 -2.01 -7.65 7.12
CA CYS A 82 -3.43 -7.31 7.19
C CYS A 82 -4.07 -7.53 8.58
N GLY A 83 -3.27 -7.89 9.60
CA GLY A 83 -3.74 -8.19 10.94
C GLY A 83 -4.59 -9.46 11.03
N GLY A 84 -4.29 -10.46 10.19
CA GLY A 84 -5.03 -11.73 10.16
C GLY A 84 -6.36 -11.67 9.40
N ARG A 85 -6.79 -10.51 8.90
CA ARG A 85 -8.13 -10.34 8.32
C ARG A 85 -8.18 -10.76 6.86
N LYS A 86 -8.88 -11.87 6.58
CA LYS A 86 -9.10 -12.43 5.23
C LYS A 86 -9.62 -11.40 4.22
N SER A 87 -10.70 -10.70 4.57
CA SER A 87 -11.36 -9.74 3.67
C SER A 87 -10.45 -8.57 3.30
N SER A 88 -9.67 -8.08 4.27
CA SER A 88 -8.64 -7.07 4.06
C SER A 88 -7.53 -7.57 3.14
N TYR A 89 -7.03 -8.79 3.36
CA TYR A 89 -5.97 -9.36 2.54
C TYR A 89 -6.40 -9.57 1.08
N ILE A 90 -7.58 -10.16 0.85
CA ILE A 90 -8.13 -10.32 -0.50
C ILE A 90 -8.35 -8.96 -1.19
N ARG A 91 -8.80 -7.95 -0.45
CA ARG A 91 -8.96 -6.59 -0.97
C ARG A 91 -7.61 -5.97 -1.35
N SER A 92 -6.57 -6.17 -0.53
CA SER A 92 -5.21 -5.71 -0.81
C SER A 92 -4.64 -6.34 -2.07
N LEU A 93 -4.79 -7.67 -2.24
CA LEU A 93 -4.38 -8.37 -3.46
C LEU A 93 -5.09 -7.82 -4.71
N ARG A 94 -6.42 -7.69 -4.65
CA ARG A 94 -7.22 -7.15 -5.76
C ARG A 94 -6.81 -5.71 -6.10
N ARG A 95 -6.56 -4.88 -5.08
CA ARG A 95 -6.12 -3.48 -5.28
C ARG A 95 -4.73 -3.42 -5.91
N PHE A 96 -3.80 -4.25 -5.46
CA PHE A 96 -2.46 -4.35 -6.02
C PHE A 96 -2.52 -4.75 -7.50
N ALA A 97 -3.27 -5.82 -7.82
CA ALA A 97 -3.44 -6.28 -9.20
C ALA A 97 -4.11 -5.25 -10.11
N GLN A 98 -5.05 -4.46 -9.59
CA GLN A 98 -5.68 -3.36 -10.34
C GLN A 98 -4.72 -2.21 -10.61
N ARG A 99 -3.91 -1.83 -9.61
CA ARG A 99 -2.98 -0.69 -9.70
C ARG A 99 -1.84 -0.97 -10.66
N HIS A 100 -1.31 -2.19 -10.63
CA HIS A 100 -0.09 -2.59 -11.33
C HIS A 100 -0.35 -3.55 -12.50
N ARG A 101 -1.58 -3.57 -13.01
CA ARG A 101 -2.03 -4.48 -14.08
C ARG A 101 -1.12 -4.44 -15.31
N ASP A 102 -0.71 -3.22 -15.68
CA ASP A 102 0.12 -2.95 -16.86
C ASP A 102 1.63 -2.88 -16.51
N GLY A 103 1.97 -3.18 -15.26
CA GLY A 103 3.30 -3.02 -14.70
C GLY A 103 3.72 -1.56 -14.54
N LEU A 104 5.02 -1.32 -14.66
CA LEU A 104 5.74 -0.05 -14.66
C LEU A 104 6.67 0.04 -15.90
N PRO A 105 6.13 0.12 -17.13
CA PRO A 105 6.92 0.16 -18.37
C PRO A 105 7.91 1.33 -18.41
N GLU A 106 7.66 2.39 -17.64
CA GLU A 106 8.54 3.55 -17.50
C GLU A 106 9.91 3.22 -16.86
N LEU A 107 10.06 2.12 -16.12
CA LEU A 107 11.32 1.81 -15.43
C LEU A 107 12.50 1.71 -16.42
N GLY A 108 12.31 1.02 -17.55
CA GLY A 108 13.35 0.89 -18.57
C GLY A 108 13.67 2.22 -19.27
N ALA A 109 12.67 3.09 -19.43
CA ALA A 109 12.86 4.42 -20.02
C ALA A 109 13.67 5.32 -19.09
N LEU A 110 13.37 5.31 -17.78
CA LEU A 110 14.10 6.07 -16.77
C LEU A 110 15.57 5.66 -16.69
N VAL A 111 15.86 4.36 -16.74
CA VAL A 111 17.25 3.86 -16.76
C VAL A 111 17.98 4.33 -18.03
N THR A 112 17.31 4.29 -19.18
CA THR A 112 17.90 4.74 -20.47
C THR A 112 18.16 6.24 -20.48
N ALA A 113 17.28 7.03 -19.86
CA ALA A 113 17.43 8.47 -19.70
C ALA A 113 18.40 8.86 -18.56
N ALA A 114 18.99 7.89 -17.85
CA ALA A 114 19.81 8.09 -16.66
C ALA A 114 19.09 8.87 -15.52
N GLU A 115 17.76 8.79 -15.46
CA GLU A 115 16.93 9.33 -14.37
C GLU A 115 16.91 8.37 -13.16
N PHE A 116 18.09 8.07 -12.60
CA PHE A 116 18.26 7.03 -11.58
C PHE A 116 17.54 7.34 -10.26
N GLU A 117 17.44 8.61 -9.85
CA GLU A 117 16.69 8.98 -8.63
C GLU A 117 15.21 8.61 -8.75
N ARG A 118 14.60 8.90 -9.90
CA ARG A 118 13.18 8.61 -10.16
C ARG A 118 12.95 7.11 -10.31
N ALA A 119 13.88 6.40 -10.95
CA ALA A 119 13.84 4.94 -11.03
C ALA A 119 13.94 4.28 -9.65
N SER A 120 14.84 4.78 -8.79
CA SER A 120 15.03 4.30 -7.42
C SER A 120 13.78 4.52 -6.57
N TRP A 121 13.14 5.68 -6.67
CA TRP A 121 11.90 5.95 -5.96
C TRP A 121 10.76 4.99 -6.35
N LEU A 122 10.59 4.72 -7.66
CA LEU A 122 9.59 3.75 -8.13
C LEU A 122 9.90 2.33 -7.64
N ALA A 123 11.17 1.93 -7.69
CA ALA A 123 11.64 0.65 -7.16
C ALA A 123 11.32 0.51 -5.65
N HIS A 124 11.58 1.56 -4.89
CA HIS A 124 11.30 1.62 -3.46
C HIS A 124 9.80 1.50 -3.15
N SER A 125 8.96 2.24 -3.89
CA SER A 125 7.50 2.17 -3.74
C SER A 125 6.98 0.75 -4.02
N ILE A 126 7.36 0.15 -5.15
CA ILE A 126 6.85 -1.19 -5.51
C ILE A 126 7.38 -2.28 -4.57
N LYS A 127 8.62 -2.15 -4.08
CA LYS A 127 9.20 -3.03 -3.04
C LYS A 127 8.37 -2.97 -1.76
N GLY A 128 8.01 -1.77 -1.30
CA GLY A 128 7.17 -1.58 -0.12
C GLY A 128 5.77 -2.16 -0.29
N GLU A 129 5.09 -1.83 -1.40
CA GLU A 129 3.75 -2.33 -1.72
C GLU A 129 3.71 -3.87 -1.85
N SER A 130 4.73 -4.45 -2.50
CA SER A 130 4.87 -5.90 -2.66
C SER A 130 5.07 -6.60 -1.32
N GLY A 131 5.82 -5.99 -0.40
CA GLY A 131 6.01 -6.51 0.95
C GLY A 131 4.70 -6.66 1.73
N VAL A 132 3.81 -5.66 1.65
CA VAL A 132 2.52 -5.65 2.36
C VAL A 132 1.62 -6.81 1.94
N ILE A 133 1.66 -7.21 0.66
CA ILE A 133 0.85 -8.32 0.16
C ILE A 133 1.58 -9.67 0.17
N GLY A 134 2.84 -9.70 0.60
CA GLY A 134 3.67 -10.92 0.57
C GLY A 134 4.13 -11.32 -0.84
N ALA A 135 4.23 -10.39 -1.79
CA ALA A 135 4.76 -10.64 -3.13
C ALA A 135 6.30 -10.71 -3.11
N THR A 136 6.82 -11.79 -2.56
CA THR A 136 8.25 -12.01 -2.26
C THR A 136 9.13 -11.91 -3.50
N ARG A 137 8.69 -12.44 -4.65
CA ARG A 137 9.47 -12.36 -5.91
C ARG A 137 9.60 -10.93 -6.42
N VAL A 138 8.50 -10.19 -6.46
CA VAL A 138 8.50 -8.78 -6.91
C VAL A 138 9.34 -7.93 -5.97
N GLN A 139 9.22 -8.14 -4.66
CA GLN A 139 10.02 -7.45 -3.65
C GLN A 139 11.53 -7.71 -3.81
N ALA A 140 11.92 -8.96 -4.07
CA ALA A 140 13.32 -9.33 -4.30
C ALA A 140 13.88 -8.68 -5.58
N LEU A 141 13.12 -8.70 -6.67
CA LEU A 141 13.53 -8.09 -7.94
C LEU A 141 13.62 -6.57 -7.84
N ALA A 142 12.70 -5.93 -7.13
CA ALA A 142 12.77 -4.49 -6.86
C ALA A 142 14.00 -4.12 -6.03
N THR A 143 14.40 -4.97 -5.08
CA THR A 143 15.65 -4.79 -4.31
C THR A 143 16.88 -4.94 -5.19
N ALA A 144 16.91 -5.94 -6.08
CA ALA A 144 18.00 -6.12 -7.03
C ALA A 144 18.09 -4.94 -8.02
N PHE A 145 16.95 -4.36 -8.40
CA PHE A 145 16.91 -3.18 -9.24
C PHE A 145 17.46 -1.93 -8.53
N GLU A 146 17.08 -1.68 -7.26
CA GLU A 146 17.70 -0.62 -6.44
C GLU A 146 19.23 -0.76 -6.41
N GLN A 147 19.75 -1.97 -6.14
CA GLN A 147 21.19 -2.23 -6.10
C GLN A 147 21.89 -1.97 -7.44
N ALA A 148 21.26 -2.37 -8.54
CA ALA A 148 21.81 -2.15 -9.88
C ALA A 148 21.84 -0.65 -10.27
N LEU A 149 20.91 0.15 -9.74
CA LEU A 149 20.93 1.61 -9.89
C LEU A 149 22.10 2.23 -9.11
N ASP A 150 22.33 1.78 -7.88
CA ASP A 150 23.40 2.30 -7.01
C ASP A 150 24.81 2.01 -7.58
N GLU A 151 25.00 0.85 -8.19
CA GLU A 151 26.26 0.47 -8.85
C GLU A 151 26.50 1.22 -10.19
N ALA A 152 25.52 2.00 -10.66
CA ALA A 152 25.53 2.73 -11.93
C ALA A 152 25.79 1.86 -13.17
N VAL A 153 25.51 0.55 -13.10
CA VAL A 153 25.67 -0.39 -14.21
C VAL A 153 24.39 -0.41 -15.05
N GLN A 154 24.32 0.46 -16.06
CA GLN A 154 23.11 0.66 -16.88
C GLN A 154 22.51 -0.63 -17.45
N ASN A 155 23.33 -1.57 -17.94
CA ASN A 155 22.82 -2.83 -18.50
C ASN A 155 22.14 -3.70 -17.43
N ALA A 156 22.77 -3.85 -16.26
CA ALA A 156 22.20 -4.59 -15.14
C ALA A 156 20.91 -3.94 -14.63
N ALA A 157 20.87 -2.60 -14.56
CA ALA A 157 19.67 -1.87 -14.18
C ALA A 157 18.53 -2.06 -15.19
N ARG A 158 18.82 -2.10 -16.50
CA ARG A 158 17.80 -2.38 -17.55
C ARG A 158 17.25 -3.80 -17.47
N GLU A 159 18.12 -4.77 -17.26
CA GLU A 159 17.72 -6.18 -17.09
C GLU A 159 16.85 -6.34 -15.84
N ALA A 160 17.25 -5.74 -14.72
CA ALA A 160 16.49 -5.76 -13.48
C ALA A 160 15.14 -5.02 -13.60
N ALA A 161 15.09 -3.88 -14.29
CA ALA A 161 13.84 -3.17 -14.59
C ALA A 161 12.85 -4.05 -15.39
N THR A 162 13.35 -4.77 -16.40
CA THR A 162 12.55 -5.71 -17.20
C THR A 162 12.06 -6.87 -16.34
N ALA A 163 12.91 -7.41 -15.47
CA ALA A 163 12.51 -8.48 -14.57
C ALA A 163 11.42 -8.05 -13.56
N VAL A 164 11.50 -6.82 -13.03
CA VAL A 164 10.45 -6.24 -12.17
C VAL A 164 9.14 -6.12 -12.95
N GLN A 165 9.19 -5.56 -14.17
CA GLN A 165 8.03 -5.41 -15.05
C GLN A 165 7.33 -6.75 -15.29
N ASP A 166 8.07 -7.77 -15.74
CA ASP A 166 7.54 -9.08 -16.09
C ASP A 166 6.95 -9.79 -14.87
N ALA A 167 7.64 -9.73 -13.73
CA ALA A 167 7.17 -10.33 -12.49
C ALA A 167 5.89 -9.65 -11.98
N LEU A 168 5.80 -8.32 -12.11
CA LEU A 168 4.64 -7.55 -11.69
C LEU A 168 3.41 -7.86 -12.55
N VAL A 169 3.56 -7.86 -13.87
CA VAL A 169 2.49 -8.23 -14.80
C VAL A 169 2.05 -9.68 -14.59
N GLY A 170 3.01 -10.61 -14.45
CA GLY A 170 2.73 -12.02 -14.19
C GLY A 170 1.97 -12.25 -12.89
N LEU A 171 2.38 -11.57 -11.81
CA LEU A 171 1.71 -11.63 -10.52
C LEU A 171 0.28 -11.07 -10.62
N CYS A 172 0.09 -9.91 -11.25
CA CYS A 172 -1.24 -9.30 -11.39
C CYS A 172 -2.19 -10.22 -12.18
N ALA A 173 -1.72 -10.82 -13.27
CA ALA A 173 -2.50 -11.77 -14.06
C ALA A 173 -2.83 -13.05 -13.27
N ALA A 174 -1.91 -13.54 -12.44
CA ALA A 174 -2.16 -14.69 -11.56
C ALA A 174 -3.18 -14.35 -10.47
N ILE A 175 -3.07 -13.19 -9.83
CA ILE A 175 -4.05 -12.72 -8.84
C ILE A 175 -5.44 -12.59 -9.48
N ASP A 176 -5.57 -11.96 -10.65
CA ASP A 176 -6.85 -11.82 -11.35
C ASP A 176 -7.48 -13.19 -11.70
N ARG A 177 -6.66 -14.19 -12.02
CA ARG A 177 -7.11 -15.57 -12.33
C ARG A 177 -7.62 -16.30 -11.08
N HIS A 178 -6.93 -16.18 -9.96
CA HIS A 178 -7.25 -16.89 -8.72
C HIS A 178 -8.27 -16.15 -7.84
N LEU A 179 -8.39 -14.83 -8.03
CA LEU A 179 -9.35 -13.97 -7.36
C LEU A 179 -10.19 -13.22 -8.40
N PRO A 180 -10.94 -13.94 -9.26
CA PRO A 180 -11.81 -13.29 -10.24
C PRO A 180 -12.71 -12.30 -9.50
N ARG A 181 -12.98 -11.17 -10.17
CA ARG A 181 -13.92 -10.18 -9.65
C ARG A 181 -15.20 -10.93 -9.34
N GLU A 182 -15.59 -10.96 -8.08
CA GLU A 182 -16.99 -11.19 -7.75
C GLU A 182 -17.70 -10.06 -8.48
N THR A 183 -18.42 -10.38 -9.55
CA THR A 183 -19.42 -9.49 -10.14
C THR A 183 -20.41 -9.23 -9.02
N SER A 184 -20.11 -8.20 -8.23
CA SER A 184 -21.08 -7.51 -7.43
C SER A 184 -22.06 -6.97 -8.45
N GLY A 185 -23.19 -7.65 -8.59
CA GLY A 185 -24.30 -7.16 -9.39
C GLY A 185 -24.63 -5.74 -8.94
N ASP A 186 -25.10 -4.95 -9.90
CA ASP A 186 -25.68 -3.63 -9.68
C ASP A 186 -26.43 -3.56 -8.35
N GLY A 187 -25.93 -2.74 -7.44
CA GLY A 187 -26.49 -2.57 -6.10
C GLY A 187 -25.60 -1.67 -5.26
N ILE A 188 -25.97 -0.39 -5.18
CA ILE A 188 -25.46 0.55 -4.18
C ILE A 188 -25.86 -0.02 -2.81
N ASP A 189 -24.92 -0.60 -2.06
CA ASP A 189 -25.15 -1.17 -0.74
C ASP A 189 -25.00 -0.06 0.35
N PRO A 190 -25.91 0.05 1.35
CA PRO A 190 -25.92 1.13 2.34
C PRO A 190 -24.75 1.14 3.35
N GLY A 191 -23.75 0.27 3.18
CA GLY A 191 -22.55 0.17 4.02
C GLY A 191 -21.37 1.09 3.62
N ASP A 192 -21.53 1.95 2.62
CA ASP A 192 -20.44 2.73 1.98
C ASP A 192 -19.95 3.98 2.76
N GLY A 193 -20.65 4.40 3.81
CA GLY A 193 -20.30 5.60 4.59
C GLY A 193 -18.90 5.60 5.24
N PRO A 194 -18.51 4.53 5.97
CA PRO A 194 -17.21 4.47 6.64
C PRO A 194 -16.03 4.36 5.66
N ALA A 195 -16.24 3.69 4.52
CA ALA A 195 -15.20 3.50 3.51
C ALA A 195 -14.93 4.78 2.71
N LEU A 196 -15.97 5.58 2.43
CA LEU A 196 -15.81 6.88 1.80
C LEU A 196 -15.20 7.89 2.78
N ALA A 197 -15.61 7.89 4.05
CA ALA A 197 -15.03 8.76 5.08
C ALA A 197 -13.52 8.54 5.23
N ALA A 198 -13.08 7.29 5.35
CA ALA A 198 -11.66 6.95 5.46
C ALA A 198 -10.85 7.36 4.21
N LEU A 199 -11.45 7.26 3.01
CA LEU A 199 -10.81 7.71 1.77
C LEU A 199 -10.69 9.24 1.72
N LEU A 200 -11.69 9.97 2.22
CA LEU A 200 -11.64 11.43 2.30
C LEU A 200 -10.59 11.89 3.31
N ASP A 201 -10.46 11.23 4.45
CA ASP A 201 -9.42 11.51 5.44
C ASP A 201 -8.01 11.23 4.87
N GLU A 202 -7.86 10.13 4.13
CA GLU A 202 -6.61 9.79 3.43
C GLU A 202 -6.23 10.86 2.39
N LEU A 203 -7.19 11.29 1.56
CA LEU A 203 -6.96 12.34 0.56
C LEU A 203 -6.64 13.69 1.19
N GLU A 204 -7.33 14.06 2.26
CA GLU A 204 -7.10 15.32 2.97
C GLU A 204 -5.68 15.37 3.55
N MET A 205 -5.26 14.31 4.25
CA MET A 205 -3.92 14.19 4.78
C MET A 205 -2.84 14.22 3.68
N GLN A 206 -3.06 13.49 2.57
CA GLN A 206 -2.10 13.46 1.47
C GLN A 206 -1.96 14.83 0.80
N LEU A 207 -3.07 15.56 0.64
CA LEU A 207 -3.06 16.92 0.09
C LEU A 207 -2.37 17.92 1.04
N GLU A 208 -2.58 17.81 2.35
CA GLU A 208 -1.91 18.64 3.36
C GLU A 208 -0.39 18.42 3.39
N LEU A 209 0.04 17.17 3.25
CA LEU A 209 1.46 16.79 3.26
C LEU A 209 2.14 16.97 1.90
N GLY A 210 1.39 17.33 0.85
CA GLY A 210 1.88 17.41 -0.52
C GLY A 210 2.32 16.05 -1.08
N ASP A 211 1.71 14.96 -0.62
CA ASP A 211 2.01 13.59 -1.02
C ASP A 211 1.37 13.28 -2.38
N PHE A 212 2.21 13.06 -3.40
CA PHE A 212 1.81 12.68 -4.75
C PHE A 212 0.99 11.36 -4.81
N ALA A 213 1.04 10.52 -3.77
CA ALA A 213 0.16 9.37 -3.66
C ALA A 213 -1.33 9.74 -3.69
N VAL A 214 -1.67 11.01 -3.42
CA VAL A 214 -3.03 11.57 -3.56
C VAL A 214 -3.64 11.27 -4.94
N ILE A 215 -2.87 11.34 -6.02
CA ILE A 215 -3.36 11.12 -7.39
C ILE A 215 -3.86 9.68 -7.54
N ALA A 216 -3.12 8.74 -6.97
CA ALA A 216 -3.48 7.34 -7.03
C ALA A 216 -4.64 6.99 -6.06
N SER A 217 -4.68 7.62 -4.89
CA SER A 217 -5.82 7.54 -3.96
C SER A 217 -7.10 8.08 -4.59
N TYR A 218 -7.02 9.20 -5.32
CA TYR A 218 -8.14 9.81 -6.02
C TYR A 218 -8.65 8.89 -7.13
N ARG A 219 -7.77 8.38 -8.01
CA ARG A 219 -8.15 7.44 -9.07
C ARG A 219 -8.84 6.19 -8.52
N ARG A 220 -8.35 5.65 -7.39
CA ARG A 220 -8.93 4.49 -6.70
C ARG A 220 -10.38 4.73 -6.26
N GLY A 221 -10.75 5.98 -5.95
CA GLY A 221 -12.09 6.37 -5.54
C GLY A 221 -12.91 7.14 -6.59
N ALA A 222 -12.39 7.33 -7.80
CA ALA A 222 -12.89 8.34 -8.74
C ALA A 222 -14.41 8.27 -8.99
N PRO A 223 -15.05 7.11 -9.22
CA PRO A 223 -16.50 7.07 -9.46
C PRO A 223 -17.31 7.67 -8.30
N ARG A 224 -16.87 7.48 -7.06
CA ARG A 224 -17.56 7.97 -5.85
C ARG A 224 -17.20 9.42 -5.54
N LEU A 225 -15.92 9.76 -5.70
CA LEU A 225 -15.42 11.11 -5.47
C LEU A 225 -15.98 12.09 -6.50
N ARG A 226 -16.13 11.70 -7.77
CA ARG A 226 -16.79 12.53 -8.80
C ARG A 226 -18.25 12.81 -8.46
N VAL A 227 -18.97 11.83 -7.90
CA VAL A 227 -20.36 12.03 -7.43
C VAL A 227 -20.40 13.00 -6.25
N LEU A 228 -19.45 12.90 -5.32
CA LEU A 228 -19.35 13.79 -4.15
C LEU A 228 -18.95 15.22 -4.52
N LEU A 229 -17.92 15.36 -5.36
CA LEU A 229 -17.38 16.64 -5.85
C LEU A 229 -18.32 17.32 -6.84
N ALA A 230 -19.24 16.56 -7.45
CA ALA A 230 -20.23 17.04 -8.41
C ALA A 230 -19.61 17.97 -9.47
N GLY A 231 -20.06 19.23 -9.53
CA GLY A 231 -19.59 20.22 -10.50
C GLY A 231 -18.12 20.66 -10.33
N GLN A 232 -17.44 20.26 -9.26
CA GLN A 232 -16.02 20.59 -9.03
C GLN A 232 -15.07 19.43 -9.32
N ALA A 233 -15.56 18.27 -9.76
CA ALA A 233 -14.72 17.10 -10.01
C ALA A 233 -13.65 17.33 -11.08
N GLU A 234 -13.99 18.04 -12.16
CA GLU A 234 -13.08 18.34 -13.25
C GLU A 234 -12.00 19.35 -12.84
N THR A 235 -12.38 20.38 -12.08
CA THR A 235 -11.43 21.36 -11.52
C THR A 235 -10.49 20.71 -10.49
N PHE A 236 -11.02 19.83 -9.64
CA PHE A 236 -10.20 19.06 -8.69
C PHE A 236 -9.17 18.18 -9.40
N GLU A 237 -9.57 17.50 -10.48
CA GLU A 237 -8.67 16.70 -11.33
C GLU A 237 -7.58 17.54 -11.97
N GLN A 238 -7.93 18.72 -12.50
CA GLN A 238 -6.96 19.66 -13.08
C GLN A 238 -5.92 20.11 -12.05
N HIS A 239 -6.33 20.40 -10.81
CA HIS A 239 -5.38 20.75 -9.74
C HIS A 239 -4.48 19.56 -9.36
N LEU A 240 -5.02 18.34 -9.33
CA LEU A 240 -4.19 17.15 -9.10
C LEU A 240 -3.18 16.90 -10.22
N GLU A 241 -3.58 17.09 -11.48
CA GLU A 241 -2.70 16.95 -12.65
C GLU A 241 -1.63 18.05 -12.73
N ALA A 242 -1.97 19.26 -12.29
CA ALA A 242 -1.05 20.40 -12.17
C ALA A 242 -0.21 20.39 -10.88
N PHE A 243 -0.38 19.38 -10.01
CA PHE A 243 0.25 19.28 -8.69
C PHE A 243 -0.04 20.46 -7.74
N ASP A 244 -1.16 21.15 -7.95
CA ASP A 244 -1.67 22.22 -7.10
C ASP A 244 -2.50 21.64 -5.94
N PHE A 245 -1.80 20.98 -5.03
CA PHE A 245 -2.42 20.32 -3.87
C PHE A 245 -3.15 21.28 -2.91
N PRO A 246 -2.69 22.52 -2.67
CA PRO A 246 -3.43 23.48 -1.86
C PRO A 246 -4.81 23.81 -2.45
N ALA A 247 -4.93 24.02 -3.76
CA ALA A 247 -6.21 24.29 -4.40
C ALA A 247 -7.13 23.06 -4.40
N ALA A 248 -6.57 21.86 -4.65
CA ALA A 248 -7.33 20.62 -4.52
C ALA A 248 -7.85 20.40 -3.08
N LEU A 249 -7.02 20.64 -2.07
CA LEU A 249 -7.41 20.53 -0.65
C LEU A 249 -8.59 21.43 -0.31
N GLN A 250 -8.59 22.66 -0.82
CA GLN A 250 -9.66 23.62 -0.60
C GLN A 250 -10.99 23.11 -1.15
N ILE A 251 -11.01 22.61 -2.40
CA ILE A 251 -12.18 22.00 -3.02
C ILE A 251 -12.71 20.80 -2.20
N LEU A 252 -11.81 19.95 -1.70
CA LEU A 252 -12.19 18.78 -0.89
C LEU A 252 -12.89 19.19 0.41
N ARG A 253 -12.36 20.21 1.10
CA ARG A 253 -12.91 20.74 2.36
C ARG A 253 -14.26 21.42 2.18
N GLU A 254 -14.39 22.25 1.15
CA GLU A 254 -15.65 22.91 0.80
C GLU A 254 -16.75 21.87 0.52
N THR A 255 -16.40 20.81 -0.20
CA THR A 255 -17.30 19.71 -0.53
C THR A 255 -17.73 18.93 0.73
N ARG A 256 -16.79 18.63 1.66
CA ARG A 256 -17.12 17.96 2.94
C ARG A 256 -18.02 18.83 3.82
N ALA A 257 -17.76 20.14 3.89
CA ALA A 257 -18.57 21.08 4.66
C ALA A 257 -20.01 21.15 4.11
N ALA A 258 -20.17 21.21 2.79
CA ALA A 258 -21.47 21.22 2.13
C ALA A 258 -22.26 19.89 2.32
N ALA A 259 -21.55 18.75 2.34
CA ALA A 259 -22.17 17.44 2.58
C ALA A 259 -22.66 17.26 4.03
N ASN A 260 -21.94 17.81 5.02
CA ASN A 260 -22.35 17.75 6.43
C ASN A 260 -23.52 18.68 6.77
N ASN A 261 -23.72 19.78 6.02
CA ASN A 261 -24.81 20.73 6.27
C ASN A 261 -26.17 20.31 5.67
N LYS A 262 -26.20 19.21 4.89
CA LYS A 262 -27.41 18.64 4.27
C LYS A 262 -27.98 17.42 5.00
N ARG A 263 -27.35 17.00 6.11
CA ARG A 263 -27.84 15.94 7.01
C ARG A 263 -28.47 16.58 8.25
#